data_AF-A0A521R4U4-F1
#
_entry.id   AF-A0A521R4U4-F1
#
_cell.length_a   1.000
_cell.length_b   1.000
_cell.length_c   1.000
_cell.angle_alpha   90.00
_cell.angle_beta   90.00
_cell.angle_gamma   90.00
#
_symmetry.space_group_name_H-M   'P 1'
#
loop_
_entity.id
_entity.type
_entity.pdbx_description
1 polymer ?
#
loop_
_entity_poly.entity_id
_entity_poly.type
_entity_poly.pdbx_seq_one_letter_code
_entity_poly.pdbx_strand_id
1 'polypeptide(L)'
;MALNALVRKLRLKDAQEAESGYEVLQWLYSFNVRPNLRGIENMQRLLAVTNPKVMGIKAEEVIDEAPVQRLEKTSFYRELVARQKR
;
A
#
# COMPACT_ATOMS: atom_id res chain seq x y z
N MET A 1 -9.74 28.32 -1.16
CA MET A 1 -10.11 28.64 -2.56
C MET A 1 -9.66 27.57 -3.57
N ALA A 2 -8.48 26.96 -3.44
CA ALA A 2 -8.00 25.96 -4.42
C ALA A 2 -8.80 24.64 -4.43
N LEU A 3 -9.16 24.11 -3.26
CA LEU A 3 -9.88 22.82 -3.14
C LEU A 3 -11.25 22.84 -3.83
N ASN A 4 -12.06 23.88 -3.60
CA ASN A 4 -13.38 24.03 -4.23
C ASN A 4 -13.27 24.16 -5.77
N ALA A 5 -12.21 24.78 -6.27
CA ALA A 5 -11.96 24.87 -7.71
C ALA A 5 -11.57 23.50 -8.31
N LEU A 6 -10.81 22.68 -7.58
CA LEU A 6 -10.43 21.33 -7.98
C LEU A 6 -11.64 20.38 -7.98
N VAL A 7 -12.45 20.36 -6.91
CA VAL A 7 -13.68 19.55 -6.82
C VAL A 7 -14.60 19.83 -8.02
N ARG A 8 -14.80 21.10 -8.37
CA ARG A 8 -15.63 21.50 -9.52
C ARG A 8 -15.03 21.09 -10.86
N LYS A 9 -13.71 21.24 -11.05
CA LYS A 9 -13.04 20.89 -12.31
C LYS A 9 -12.92 19.38 -12.53
N LEU A 10 -12.76 18.63 -11.44
CA LEU A 10 -12.64 17.17 -11.46
C LEU A 10 -13.98 16.45 -11.32
N ARG A 11 -15.09 17.20 -11.14
CA ARG A 11 -16.47 16.69 -11.02
C ARG A 11 -16.63 15.69 -9.85
N LEU A 12 -15.93 15.93 -8.75
CA LEU A 12 -16.02 15.14 -7.52
C LEU A 12 -17.29 15.56 -6.76
N LYS A 13 -17.99 14.65 -6.06
CA LYS A 13 -19.28 15.01 -5.42
C LYS A 13 -19.09 16.00 -4.30
N ASP A 14 -18.02 15.84 -3.51
CA ASP A 14 -17.70 16.73 -2.40
C ASP A 14 -16.19 16.72 -2.09
N ALA A 15 -15.78 17.57 -1.16
CA ALA A 15 -14.40 17.71 -0.75
C ALA A 15 -13.86 16.47 0.01
N GLN A 16 -14.74 15.73 0.68
CA GLN A 16 -14.37 14.54 1.46
C GLN A 16 -14.05 13.34 0.55
N GLU A 17 -14.84 13.15 -0.50
CA GLU A 17 -14.57 12.16 -1.55
C GLU A 17 -13.30 12.52 -2.33
N ALA A 18 -13.05 13.83 -2.53
CA ALA A 18 -11.80 14.30 -3.14
C ALA A 18 -10.57 13.99 -2.27
N GLU A 19 -10.67 14.18 -0.96
CA GLU A 19 -9.60 13.87 -0.01
C GLU A 19 -9.35 12.36 0.07
N SER A 20 -10.41 11.57 0.24
CA SER A 20 -10.33 10.11 0.28
C SER A 20 -9.75 9.53 -1.02
N GLY A 21 -10.18 10.06 -2.17
CA GLY A 21 -9.63 9.67 -3.48
C GLY A 21 -8.17 10.07 -3.64
N TYR A 22 -7.76 11.23 -3.11
CA TYR A 22 -6.37 11.66 -3.12
C TYR A 22 -5.48 10.77 -2.26
N GLU A 23 -5.92 10.37 -1.07
CA GLU A 23 -5.20 9.41 -0.22
C GLU A 23 -5.01 8.06 -0.92
N VAL A 24 -6.03 7.56 -1.61
CA VAL A 24 -5.95 6.33 -2.41
C VAL A 24 -4.94 6.48 -3.56
N LEU A 25 -4.95 7.62 -4.27
CA LEU A 25 -3.98 7.88 -5.34
C LEU A 25 -2.57 7.97 -4.77
N GLN A 26 -2.36 8.67 -3.66
CA GLN A 26 -1.07 8.72 -2.98
C GLN A 26 -0.59 7.32 -2.60
N TRP A 27 -1.48 6.46 -2.09
CA TRP A 27 -1.15 5.08 -1.79
C TRP A 27 -0.81 4.26 -3.05
N LEU A 28 -1.61 4.35 -4.11
CA LEU A 28 -1.37 3.68 -5.39
C LEU A 28 -0.06 4.12 -6.06
N TYR A 29 0.31 5.39 -5.89
CA TYR A 29 1.57 5.94 -6.35
C TYR A 29 2.69 5.83 -5.31
N SER A 30 2.42 5.37 -4.08
CA SER A 30 3.44 5.11 -3.08
C SER A 30 4.12 3.79 -3.41
N PHE A 31 5.41 3.85 -3.75
CA PHE A 31 6.19 2.66 -4.07
C PHE A 31 6.77 2.04 -2.78
N ASN A 32 5.89 1.59 -1.87
CA ASN A 32 6.29 0.86 -0.68
C ASN A 32 6.07 -0.64 -0.88
N VAL A 33 7.13 -1.33 -1.29
CA VAL A 33 7.13 -2.78 -1.53
C VAL A 33 7.46 -3.60 -0.28
N ARG A 34 7.70 -2.96 0.87
CA ARG A 34 8.04 -3.67 2.11
C ARG A 34 6.82 -4.42 2.66
N PRO A 35 7.02 -5.63 3.21
CA PRO A 35 5.94 -6.33 3.89
C PRO A 35 5.36 -5.49 5.02
N ASN A 36 4.04 -5.57 5.21
CA ASN A 36 3.32 -4.87 6.26
C ASN A 36 2.72 -5.87 7.25
N LEU A 37 3.15 -5.84 8.51
CA LEU A 37 2.67 -6.73 9.57
C LEU A 37 1.14 -6.73 9.67
N ARG A 38 0.52 -5.54 9.66
CA ARG A 38 -0.95 -5.40 9.73
C ARG A 38 -1.64 -6.07 8.54
N GLY A 39 -1.01 -6.05 7.36
CA GLY A 39 -1.49 -6.75 6.18
C GLY A 39 -1.48 -8.27 6.37
N ILE A 40 -0.38 -8.80 6.94
CA ILE A 40 -0.26 -10.23 7.28
C ILE A 40 -1.32 -10.64 8.31
N GLU A 41 -1.50 -9.88 9.39
CA GLU A 41 -2.53 -10.14 10.40
C GLU A 41 -3.94 -10.15 9.79
N ASN A 42 -4.24 -9.22 8.87
CA ASN A 42 -5.52 -9.18 8.18
C ASN A 42 -5.73 -10.43 7.32
N MET A 43 -4.72 -10.87 6.58
CA MET A 43 -4.77 -12.13 5.82
C MET A 43 -4.93 -13.34 6.74
N GLN A 44 -4.25 -13.35 7.89
CA GLN A 44 -4.39 -14.40 8.90
C GLN A 44 -5.84 -14.53 9.38
N ARG A 45 -6.49 -13.40 9.71
CA ARG A 45 -7.92 -13.38 10.10
C ARG A 45 -8.83 -13.90 8.98
N LEU A 46 -8.54 -13.54 7.73
CA LEU A 46 -9.30 -14.02 6.57
C LEU A 46 -9.17 -15.54 6.38
N LEU A 47 -7.94 -16.07 6.46
CA LEU A 47 -7.67 -17.50 6.31
C LEU A 47 -8.21 -18.33 7.48
N ALA A 48 -8.29 -17.74 8.67
CA ALA A 48 -8.87 -18.39 9.85
C ALA A 48 -10.34 -18.78 9.68
N VAL A 49 -11.07 -18.10 8.79
CA VAL A 49 -12.46 -18.44 8.43
C VAL A 49 -12.56 -19.87 7.91
N THR A 50 -11.56 -20.30 7.12
CA THR A 50 -11.51 -21.64 6.53
C THR A 50 -10.68 -22.61 7.36
N ASN A 51 -9.64 -22.13 8.04
CA ASN A 51 -8.77 -22.96 8.88
C ASN A 51 -8.35 -22.20 10.17
N PRO A 52 -9.02 -22.45 11.31
CA PRO A 52 -8.72 -21.77 12.57
C PRO A 52 -7.28 -21.97 13.07
N LYS A 53 -6.58 -23.04 12.66
CA LYS A 53 -5.19 -23.32 13.09
C LYS A 53 -4.22 -22.22 12.66
N VAL A 54 -4.55 -21.47 11.61
CA VAL A 54 -3.74 -20.35 11.10
C VAL A 54 -3.56 -19.25 12.16
N MET A 55 -4.49 -19.12 13.12
CA MET A 55 -4.36 -18.16 14.24
C MET A 55 -3.24 -18.48 15.23
N GLY A 56 -2.72 -19.71 15.25
CA GLY A 56 -1.60 -20.08 16.12
C GLY A 56 -0.22 -19.67 15.61
N ILE A 57 -0.15 -19.13 14.39
CA ILE A 57 1.08 -18.66 13.75
C ILE A 57 1.33 -17.21 14.16
N LYS A 58 2.56 -16.83 14.49
CA LYS A 58 2.89 -15.41 14.71
C LYS A 58 3.08 -14.71 13.37
N ALA A 59 2.39 -13.59 13.18
CA ALA A 59 2.42 -12.85 11.92
C ALA A 59 3.82 -12.30 11.61
N GLU A 60 4.64 -12.03 12.62
CA GLU A 60 6.02 -11.56 12.48
C GLU A 60 6.95 -12.66 11.96
N GLU A 61 6.69 -13.92 12.31
CA GLU A 61 7.55 -15.06 11.96
C GLU A 61 7.39 -15.50 10.49
N VAL A 62 6.34 -15.03 9.81
CA VAL A 62 6.09 -15.33 8.38
C VAL A 62 6.55 -14.22 7.43
N ILE A 63 7.07 -13.11 7.97
CA ILE A 63 7.58 -12.01 7.16
C ILE A 63 9.00 -12.32 6.71
N ASP A 64 9.20 -12.37 5.39
CA ASP A 64 10.53 -12.49 4.77
C ASP A 64 10.86 -11.20 4.00
N GLU A 65 11.93 -10.52 4.40
CA GLU A 65 12.44 -9.34 3.70
C GLU A 65 13.31 -9.68 2.48
N ALA A 66 13.82 -10.91 2.36
CA ALA A 66 14.76 -11.28 1.33
C ALA A 66 14.25 -11.01 -0.12
N PRO A 67 12.97 -11.23 -0.47
CA PRO A 67 12.44 -10.85 -1.77
C PRO A 67 12.57 -9.35 -2.05
N VAL A 68 12.28 -8.50 -1.06
CA VAL A 68 12.41 -7.04 -1.19
C VAL A 68 13.87 -6.65 -1.33
N GLN A 69 14.75 -7.22 -0.50
CA GLN A 69 16.19 -6.95 -0.59
C GLN A 69 16.78 -7.38 -1.95
N ARG A 70 16.28 -8.48 -2.54
CA ARG A 70 16.65 -8.89 -3.90
C ARG A 70 16.14 -7.89 -4.94
N LEU A 71 14.89 -7.43 -4.81
CA LEU A 71 14.30 -6.43 -5.70
C LEU A 71 15.07 -5.10 -5.64
N GLU A 72 15.40 -4.62 -4.43
CA GLU A 72 16.16 -3.38 -4.19
C GLU A 72 17.54 -3.39 -4.89
N LYS A 73 18.14 -4.58 -5.08
CA LYS A 73 19.41 -4.76 -5.77
C LYS A 73 19.30 -4.75 -7.30
N THR A 74 18.10 -4.77 -7.88
CA THR A 74 17.92 -4.73 -9.35
C THR A 74 18.13 -3.33 -9.91
N SER A 75 18.56 -3.24 -11.19
CA SER A 75 18.58 -1.96 -11.91
C SER A 75 17.18 -1.37 -12.07
N PHE A 76 16.19 -2.23 -12.34
CA PHE A 76 14.78 -1.86 -12.43
C PHE A 76 14.30 -1.06 -11.21
N TYR A 77 14.53 -1.56 -10.00
CA TYR A 77 14.10 -0.88 -8.77
C TYR A 77 14.81 0.47 -8.59
N ARG A 78 16.13 0.52 -8.83
CA ARG A 78 16.90 1.77 -8.73
C ARG A 78 16.43 2.83 -9.72
N GLU A 79 16.18 2.45 -10.97
CA GLU A 79 15.67 3.34 -12.00
C GLU A 79 14.25 3.85 -11.66
N LEU A 80 13.40 2.96 -11.16
CA LEU A 80 12.04 3.30 -10.75
C LEU A 80 12.04 4.31 -9.59
N VAL A 81 12.87 4.11 -8.57
CA VAL A 81 13.04 5.06 -7.46
C VAL A 81 13.61 6.40 -7.95
N ALA A 82 14.55 6.38 -8.90
CA ALA A 82 15.12 7.60 -9.47
C ALA A 82 14.08 8.42 -10.26
N ARG A 83 13.10 7.78 -10.91
CA ARG A 83 12.00 8.45 -11.61
C ARG A 83 11.04 9.14 -10.65
N GLN A 84 10.75 8.56 -9.48
CA GLN A 84 9.84 9.17 -8.50
C GLN A 84 10.42 10.41 -7.81
N LYS A 85 11.75 10.57 -7.77
CA LYS A 85 12.41 11.75 -7.16
C LYS A 85 12.51 12.95 -8.09
N ARG A 86 12.11 12.82 -9.36
CA ARG A 86 12.09 13.91 -10.36
C ARG A 86 10.70 14.50 -10.48
#